data_AF-A0A535DZQ0-F1
#
_entry.id   AF-A0A535DZQ0-F1
#
_cell.length_a   1.000
_cell.length_b   1.000
_cell.length_c   1.000
_cell.angle_alpha   90.00
_cell.angle_beta   90.00
_cell.angle_gamma   90.00
#
_symmetry.space_group_name_H-M   'P 1'
#
loop_
_entity.id
_entity.type
_entity.pdbx_description
1 polymer ?
#
loop_
_entity_poly.entity_id
_entity_poly.type
_entity_poly.pdbx_seq_one_letter_code
_entity_poly.pdbx_strand_id
1 'polypeptide(L)'
;MTDELEALRSALTRGEEPLAGAGVEVVRRAGGELDHVRVTLAEPADLEELARRFGPPSLLPRTPAGGRRALFPETSPGDGERATTVLAELDPAGRAQVVVLRPDDLR
;
A
#
# COMPACT_ATOMS: atom_id res chain seq x y z
N MET A 1 -19.85 -2.48 5.40
CA MET A 1 -19.03 -1.33 4.95
C MET A 1 -18.05 -0.83 6.00
N THR A 2 -18.32 -0.97 7.30
CA THR A 2 -17.41 -0.57 8.39
C THR A 2 -16.22 -1.53 8.56
N ASP A 3 -16.45 -2.83 8.39
CA ASP A 3 -15.45 -3.89 8.57
C ASP A 3 -14.20 -3.76 7.69
N GLU A 4 -14.34 -3.41 6.41
CA GLU A 4 -13.20 -3.38 5.48
C GLU A 4 -12.23 -2.23 5.77
N LEU A 5 -12.77 -1.06 6.12
CA LEU A 5 -11.96 0.10 6.50
C LEU A 5 -11.24 -0.14 7.83
N GLU A 6 -11.90 -0.85 8.74
CA GLU A 6 -11.34 -1.21 10.04
C GLU A 6 -10.26 -2.30 9.92
N ALA A 7 -10.48 -3.32 9.08
CA ALA A 7 -9.48 -4.34 8.74
C ALA A 7 -8.25 -3.71 8.07
N LEU A 8 -8.46 -2.72 7.21
CA LEU A 8 -7.38 -1.99 6.55
C LEU A 8 -6.62 -1.07 7.50
N ARG A 9 -7.33 -0.33 8.36
CA ARG A 9 -6.73 0.45 9.44
C ARG A 9 -5.93 -0.46 10.37
N SER A 10 -6.45 -1.65 10.65
CA SER A 10 -5.76 -2.68 11.44
C SER A 10 -4.51 -3.23 10.73
N ALA A 11 -4.53 -3.35 9.40
CA ALA A 11 -3.35 -3.73 8.61
C ALA A 11 -2.26 -2.63 8.62
N LEU A 12 -2.66 -1.35 8.54
CA LEU A 12 -1.77 -0.21 8.67
C LEU A 12 -1.17 -0.05 10.08
N THR A 13 -1.87 -0.53 11.10
CA THR A 13 -1.42 -0.51 12.50
C THR A 13 -0.81 -1.84 12.96
N ARG A 14 -0.70 -2.85 12.09
CA ARG A 14 -0.04 -4.13 12.41
C ARG A 14 1.48 -3.93 12.34
N GLY A 15 2.01 -3.24 13.34
CA GLY A 15 3.42 -2.93 13.55
C GLY A 15 3.59 -2.09 14.81
N GLU A 16 4.79 -2.04 15.39
CA GLU A 16 5.06 -1.33 16.67
C GLU A 16 4.71 0.16 16.62
N GLU A 17 4.69 0.78 15.44
CA GLU A 17 4.21 2.15 15.22
C GLU A 17 3.37 2.27 13.94
N PRO A 18 2.25 3.05 13.94
CA PRO A 18 1.47 3.31 12.75
C PRO A 18 2.26 4.17 11.74
N LEU A 19 2.13 3.87 10.45
CA LEU A 19 2.59 4.80 9.40
C LEU A 19 1.84 6.13 9.55
N ALA A 20 2.56 7.22 9.84
CA ALA A 20 1.96 8.54 9.97
C ALA A 20 1.45 9.01 8.59
N GLY A 21 0.14 8.93 8.37
CA GLY A 21 -0.51 9.39 7.15
C GLY A 21 -0.98 10.84 7.27
N ALA A 22 -0.66 11.68 6.28
CA ALA A 22 -1.26 13.00 6.11
C ALA A 22 -2.62 12.95 5.39
N GLY A 23 -2.94 11.83 4.73
CA GLY A 23 -4.22 11.65 4.04
C GLY A 23 -4.51 10.19 3.71
N VAL A 24 -5.79 9.84 3.70
CA VAL A 24 -6.29 8.52 3.28
C VAL A 24 -7.36 8.71 2.22
N GLU A 25 -7.15 8.12 1.04
CA GLU A 25 -8.09 8.11 -0.08
C GLU A 25 -8.55 6.68 -0.35
N VAL A 26 -9.86 6.44 -0.30
CA VAL A 26 -10.47 5.15 -0.60
C VAL A 26 -10.96 5.17 -2.04
N VAL A 27 -10.29 4.43 -2.91
CA VAL A 27 -10.64 4.33 -4.33
C VAL A 27 -11.58 3.15 -4.53
N ARG A 28 -12.70 3.39 -5.22
CA ARG A 28 -13.73 2.39 -5.50
C ARG A 28 -13.88 2.18 -7.00
N ARG A 29 -14.27 0.97 -7.39
CA ARG A 29 -14.64 0.65 -8.78
C ARG A 29 -16.00 1.27 -9.12
N ALA A 30 -16.35 1.30 -10.40
CA ALA A 30 -17.64 1.81 -10.87
C ALA A 30 -18.86 1.12 -10.22
N GLY A 31 -18.70 -0.13 -9.76
CA GLY A 31 -19.73 -0.89 -9.03
C GLY A 31 -19.82 -0.60 -7.52
N GLY A 32 -19.02 0.32 -6.98
CA GLY A 32 -19.00 0.68 -5.56
C GLY A 32 -18.11 -0.21 -4.67
N GLU A 33 -17.62 -1.33 -5.21
CA GLU A 33 -16.62 -2.18 -4.56
C GLU A 33 -15.33 -1.41 -4.29
N LEU A 34 -14.64 -1.76 -3.19
CA LEU A 34 -13.31 -1.26 -2.92
C LEU A 34 -12.37 -1.66 -4.06
N ASP A 35 -11.51 -0.75 -4.51
CA ASP A 35 -10.47 -1.08 -5.49
C ASP A 35 -9.11 -1.13 -4.80
N HIS A 36 -8.76 -0.01 -4.15
CA HIS A 36 -7.55 0.11 -3.35
C HIS A 36 -7.68 1.33 -2.42
N VAL A 37 -6.79 1.42 -1.45
CA VAL A 37 -6.66 2.61 -0.60
C VAL A 37 -5.28 3.20 -0.78
N ARG A 38 -5.22 4.52 -0.85
CA ARG A 38 -3.99 5.29 -0.94
C ARG A 38 -3.79 6.01 0.39
N VAL A 39 -2.61 5.85 0.98
CA VAL A 39 -2.21 6.54 2.20
C VAL A 39 -1.05 7.45 1.85
N THR A 40 -1.30 8.75 1.83
CA THR A 40 -0.25 9.76 1.67
C THR A 40 0.49 9.89 2.99
N LEU A 41 1.80 9.68 2.98
CA LEU A 41 2.62 9.78 4.18
C LEU A 41 2.82 11.26 4.55
N ALA A 42 2.85 11.55 5.86
CA ALA A 42 3.12 12.91 6.35
C ALA A 42 4.54 13.36 6.00
N GLU A 43 5.48 12.42 6.00
CA GLU A 43 6.83 12.60 5.49
C GLU A 43 7.18 11.42 4.58
N PRO A 44 7.96 11.63 3.51
CA PRO A 44 8.42 10.52 2.69
C PRO A 44 9.23 9.53 3.54
N ALA A 45 8.94 8.24 3.41
CA ALA A 45 9.61 7.17 4.14
C ALA A 45 10.64 6.45 3.26
N ASP A 46 11.73 6.00 3.86
CA ASP A 46 12.74 5.22 3.14
C ASP A 46 12.23 3.81 2.84
N LEU A 47 12.60 3.26 1.69
CA LEU A 47 12.21 1.90 1.30
C LEU A 47 12.70 0.85 2.29
N GLU A 48 13.82 1.09 2.98
CA GLU A 48 14.33 0.21 4.02
C GLU A 48 13.38 0.16 5.24
N GLU A 49 12.77 1.28 5.61
CA GLU A 49 11.79 1.32 6.68
C GLU A 49 10.55 0.51 6.32
N LEU A 50 10.05 0.69 5.10
CA LEU A 50 8.93 -0.10 4.60
C LEU A 50 9.29 -1.58 4.46
N ALA A 51 10.54 -1.90 4.10
CA ALA A 51 10.99 -3.27 3.95
C ALA A 51 11.00 -4.04 5.28
N ARG A 52 11.31 -3.36 6.39
CA ARG A 52 11.20 -3.95 7.72
C ARG A 52 9.77 -4.35 8.09
N ARG A 53 8.77 -3.67 7.53
CA ARG A 53 7.34 -3.95 7.77
C ARG A 53 6.74 -4.94 6.79
N PHE A 54 7.09 -4.83 5.50
CA PHE A 54 6.39 -5.50 4.40
C PHE A 54 7.27 -6.47 3.60
N GLY A 55 8.51 -6.69 4.05
CA GLY A 55 9.49 -7.51 3.34
C GLY A 55 10.25 -6.73 2.26
N PRO A 56 11.25 -7.34 1.60
CA PRO A 56 12.10 -6.69 0.62
C PRO A 56 11.28 -6.19 -0.61
N PRO A 57 11.46 -4.93 -1.03
CA PRO A 57 10.72 -4.39 -2.16
C PRO A 57 11.29 -4.87 -3.50
N SER A 58 10.40 -5.08 -4.47
CA SER A 58 10.71 -5.21 -5.90
C SER A 58 10.38 -3.91 -6.62
N LEU A 59 11.38 -3.29 -7.26
CA LEU A 59 11.18 -2.05 -8.00
C LEU A 59 10.49 -2.33 -9.34
N LEU A 60 9.35 -1.68 -9.56
CA LEU A 60 8.60 -1.82 -10.80
C LEU A 60 9.17 -0.90 -11.90
N PRO A 61 8.94 -1.25 -13.18
CA PRO A 61 9.21 -0.34 -14.29
C PRO A 61 8.56 1.03 -14.06
N ARG A 62 9.21 2.09 -14.56
CA ARG A 62 8.63 3.43 -14.49
C ARG A 62 7.31 3.46 -15.23
N THR A 63 6.33 4.13 -14.65
CA THR A 63 5.07 4.41 -15.32
C THR A 63 5.29 5.34 -16.52
N PRO A 64 4.38 5.38 -17.51
CA PRO A 64 4.49 6.29 -18.64
C PRO A 64 4.60 7.77 -18.25
N ALA A 65 4.04 8.15 -17.10
CA ALA A 65 4.15 9.48 -16.50
C ALA A 65 5.49 9.73 -15.77
N GLY A 66 6.43 8.79 -15.83
CA GLY A 66 7.75 8.88 -15.18
C GLY A 66 7.78 8.48 -13.70
N GLY A 67 6.63 8.26 -13.07
CA GLY A 67 6.53 7.85 -11.67
C GLY A 67 7.13 6.46 -11.42
N ARG A 68 7.79 6.29 -10.27
CA ARG A 68 8.42 5.03 -9.86
C ARG A 68 7.61 4.38 -8.75
N ARG A 69 7.52 3.05 -8.77
CA ARG A 69 6.80 2.26 -7.77
C ARG A 69 7.65 1.10 -7.26
N ALA A 70 7.40 0.72 -6.01
CA ALA A 70 7.91 -0.50 -5.41
C ALA A 70 6.73 -1.40 -5.03
N LEU A 71 6.85 -2.70 -5.29
CA LEU A 71 5.92 -3.74 -4.85
C LEU A 71 6.55 -4.48 -3.68
N PHE A 72 5.75 -4.82 -2.66
CA PHE A 72 6.17 -5.65 -1.54
C PHE A 72 5.59 -7.06 -1.73
N PRO A 73 6.28 -7.98 -2.42
CA PRO A 73 5.70 -9.24 -2.89
C PRO A 73 5.23 -10.14 -1.75
N GLU A 74 5.87 -10.08 -0.58
CA GLU A 74 5.49 -10.87 0.61
C GLU A 74 4.12 -10.48 1.18
N THR A 75 3.57 -9.33 0.78
CA THR A 75 2.21 -8.91 1.14
C THR A 75 1.15 -9.39 0.16
N SER A 76 1.57 -9.95 -0.98
CA SER A 76 0.65 -10.52 -1.97
C SER A 76 0.11 -11.87 -1.46
N PRO A 77 -1.14 -12.21 -1.73
CA PRO A 77 -1.71 -13.47 -1.25
C PRO A 77 -1.03 -14.68 -1.90
N GLY A 78 -0.83 -15.73 -1.10
CA GLY A 78 -0.64 -17.09 -1.60
C GLY A 78 -1.96 -17.69 -2.12
N ASP A 79 -1.89 -18.90 -2.68
CA ASP A 79 -3.07 -19.62 -3.18
C ASP A 79 -4.12 -19.80 -2.08
N GLY A 80 -5.28 -19.12 -2.25
CA GLY A 80 -6.43 -19.21 -1.34
C GLY A 80 -6.36 -18.30 -0.11
N GLU A 81 -5.41 -17.36 -0.04
CA GLU A 81 -5.26 -16.46 1.10
C GLU A 81 -5.91 -15.08 0.87
N ARG A 82 -6.57 -14.57 1.92
CA ARG A 82 -6.97 -13.17 2.01
C ARG A 82 -5.77 -12.33 2.42
N ALA A 83 -5.19 -11.61 1.46
CA ALA A 83 -4.11 -10.66 1.74
C ALA A 83 -4.34 -9.29 1.09
N THR A 84 -3.44 -8.36 1.38
CA THR A 84 -3.44 -7.01 0.86
C THR A 84 -2.07 -6.72 0.28
N THR A 85 -1.98 -6.68 -1.04
CA THR A 85 -0.76 -6.26 -1.73
C THR A 85 -0.46 -4.81 -1.40
N VAL A 86 0.75 -4.58 -0.91
CA VAL A 86 1.30 -3.26 -0.63
C VAL A 86 2.18 -2.81 -1.80
N LEU A 87 1.95 -1.59 -2.25
CA LEU A 87 2.78 -0.86 -3.20
C LEU A 87 3.20 0.48 -2.58
N ALA A 88 4.39 0.96 -2.91
CA ALA A 88 4.80 2.33 -2.62
C ALA A 88 4.97 3.12 -3.92
N GLU A 89 4.40 4.32 -3.98
CA GLU A 89 4.73 5.32 -4.99
C GLU A 89 5.87 6.18 -4.47
N LEU A 90 6.92 6.31 -5.29
CA LEU A 90 8.17 6.94 -4.89
C LEU A 90 8.25 8.37 -5.44
N ASP A 91 8.81 9.25 -4.63
CA ASP A 91 9.23 10.58 -5.04
C ASP A 91 10.49 10.51 -5.96
N PRO A 92 10.95 11.65 -6.52
CA PRO A 92 12.16 11.68 -7.33
C PRO A 92 13.45 11.26 -6.61
N ALA A 93 13.49 11.34 -5.28
CA ALA A 93 14.60 10.88 -4.45
C ALA A 93 14.55 9.37 -4.18
N GLY A 94 13.47 8.69 -4.57
CA GLY A 94 13.26 7.26 -4.36
C GLY A 94 12.65 6.90 -3.01
N ARG A 95 12.16 7.88 -2.25
CA ARG A 95 11.46 7.68 -0.97
C ARG A 95 9.98 7.50 -1.21
N ALA A 96 9.33 6.66 -0.43
CA ALA A 96 7.90 6.42 -0.54
C ALA A 96 7.12 7.64 -0.05
N GLN A 97 6.28 8.22 -0.90
CA GLN A 97 5.38 9.33 -0.55
C GLN A 97 3.93 8.87 -0.38
N VAL A 98 3.57 7.75 -1.01
CA VAL A 98 2.24 7.15 -0.93
C VAL A 98 2.40 5.64 -0.79
N VAL A 99 1.65 5.05 0.16
CA VAL A 99 1.47 3.60 0.27
C VAL A 99 0.09 3.25 -0.27
N VAL A 100 0.05 2.33 -1.23
CA VAL A 100 -1.17 1.82 -1.84
C VAL A 100 -1.42 0.42 -1.31
N LEU A 101 -2.59 0.22 -0.72
CA LEU A 101 -3.08 -1.05 -0.21
C LEU A 101 -4.15 -1.56 -1.15
N ARG A 102 -3.86 -2.64 -1.85
CA ARG A 102 -4.81 -3.28 -2.76
C ARG A 102 -5.32 -4.57 -2.13
N PRO A 103 -6.60 -4.66 -1.77
CA PRO A 103 -7.20 -5.95 -1.41
C PRO A 103 -7.22 -6.85 -2.66
N ASP A 104 -6.60 -8.02 -2.57
CA ASP A 104 -6.49 -8.92 -3.72
C ASP A 104 -7.65 -9.93 -3.80
N ASP A 105 -8.48 -10.00 -2.76
CA ASP A 105 -9.55 -10.99 -2.61
C ASP A 105 -10.97 -10.48 -2.92
N LEU A 106 -11.09 -9.38 -3.68
CA LEU A 106 -12.38 -8.88 -4.14
C LEU A 106 -12.79 -9.58 -5.43
N ARG A 107 -13.17 -10.86 -5.28
CA ARG A 107 -13.96 -11.62 -6.25
C ARG A 107 -15.44 -11.60 -5.88
#